data_AF-A0A373QBJ3-F1
#
_entry.id   AF-A0A373QBJ3-F1
#
_cell.length_a   1.000
_cell.length_b   1.000
_cell.length_c   1.000
_cell.angle_alpha   90.00
_cell.angle_beta   90.00
_cell.angle_gamma   90.00
#
_symmetry.space_group_name_H-M   'P 1'
#
loop_
_entity.id
_entity.type
_entity.pdbx_description
1 polymer ?
#
loop_
_entity_poly.entity_id
_entity_poly.type
_entity_poly.pdbx_seq_one_letter_code
_entity_poly.pdbx_strand_id
1 'polypeptide(L)'
;MAVFMTEDKTNLILDCKCGCDDAIKFKVDLEDADADIIMFATLLTSKFYSKQENFIRRFADKVKRIWGVIRNKDYCYGEVVLTKEDFRAFKKYINQFDV
;
A
#
# COMPACT_ATOMS: atom_id res chain seq x y z
N MET A 1 -13.62 2.66 -10.43
CA MET A 1 -12.64 3.60 -9.87
C MET A 1 -13.41 4.62 -9.10
N ALA A 2 -13.66 4.30 -7.84
CA ALA A 2 -14.13 5.24 -6.85
C ALA A 2 -12.94 5.73 -6.01
N VAL A 3 -13.05 6.98 -5.56
CA VAL A 3 -12.11 7.64 -4.66
C VAL A 3 -12.87 7.90 -3.37
N PHE A 4 -12.50 7.21 -2.29
CA PHE A 4 -13.10 7.40 -0.97
C PHE A 4 -12.09 8.11 -0.08
N MET A 5 -12.46 9.27 0.45
CA MET A 5 -11.62 10.03 1.36
C MET A 5 -12.40 10.32 2.63
N THR A 6 -11.76 10.16 3.78
CA THR A 6 -12.36 10.54 5.06
C THR A 6 -12.43 12.06 5.21
N GLU A 7 -13.35 12.58 6.03
CA GLU A 7 -13.57 14.02 6.18
C GLU A 7 -12.32 14.76 6.70
N ASP A 8 -11.55 14.10 7.57
CA ASP A 8 -10.26 14.55 8.11
C ASP A 8 -9.09 14.45 7.10
N LYS A 9 -9.33 13.88 5.91
CA LYS A 9 -8.35 13.67 4.83
C LYS A 9 -7.12 12.83 5.23
N THR A 10 -7.20 12.11 6.34
CA THR A 10 -6.12 11.23 6.80
C THR A 10 -6.13 9.89 6.07
N ASN A 11 -7.29 9.43 5.60
CA ASN A 11 -7.43 8.16 4.89
C ASN A 11 -7.98 8.37 3.48
N LEU A 12 -7.39 7.67 2.53
CA LEU A 12 -7.80 7.64 1.13
C LEU A 12 -7.84 6.19 0.63
N ILE A 13 -8.93 5.78 -0.02
CA ILE A 13 -9.06 4.47 -0.65
C ILE A 13 -9.36 4.66 -2.12
N LEU A 14 -8.54 4.06 -2.98
CA LEU A 14 -8.70 4.07 -4.43
C LEU A 14 -9.08 2.67 -4.91
N ASP A 15 -10.24 2.50 -5.54
CA ASP A 15 -10.63 1.21 -6.14
C ASP A 15 -10.15 1.05 -7.60
N CYS A 16 -9.97 -0.21 -8.03
CA CYS A 16 -9.82 -0.51 -9.45
C CYS A 16 -11.16 -0.45 -10.21
N LYS A 17 -11.21 0.31 -11.31
CA LYS A 17 -12.32 0.24 -12.29
C LYS A 17 -12.50 -1.11 -12.99
N CYS A 18 -11.53 -2.00 -12.88
CA CYS A 18 -11.52 -3.27 -13.60
C CYS A 18 -12.46 -4.34 -12.99
N GLY A 19 -13.18 -4.03 -11.91
CA GLY A 19 -14.09 -4.97 -11.25
C GLY A 19 -13.38 -6.12 -10.51
N CYS A 20 -12.09 -5.96 -10.24
CA CYS A 20 -11.32 -6.95 -9.48
C CYS A 20 -11.50 -6.81 -7.96
N ASP A 21 -12.18 -5.74 -7.52
CA ASP A 21 -12.41 -5.37 -6.12
C ASP A 21 -11.12 -5.27 -5.28
N ASP A 22 -9.98 -5.03 -5.95
CA ASP A 22 -8.74 -4.65 -5.30
C ASP A 22 -8.72 -3.12 -5.15
N ALA A 23 -8.14 -2.65 -4.04
CA ALA A 23 -8.04 -1.22 -3.73
C ALA A 23 -6.70 -0.89 -3.08
N ILE A 24 -6.28 0.37 -3.15
CA ILE A 24 -5.11 0.86 -2.43
C ILE A 24 -5.61 1.81 -1.35
N LYS A 25 -5.26 1.53 -0.09
CA LYS A 25 -5.54 2.40 1.05
C LYS A 25 -4.29 3.18 1.41
N PHE A 26 -4.40 4.49 1.45
CA PHE A 26 -3.43 5.39 2.05
C PHE A 26 -3.94 5.84 3.42
N LYS A 27 -3.07 5.83 4.42
CA LYS A 27 -3.28 6.45 5.72
C LYS A 27 -2.11 7.41 5.96
N VAL A 28 -2.41 8.67 6.22
CA VAL A 28 -1.45 9.69 6.65
C VAL A 28 -1.63 9.88 8.14
N ASP A 29 -0.53 9.74 8.89
CA ASP A 29 -0.51 10.01 10.32
C ASP A 29 0.26 11.31 10.56
N LEU A 30 -0.46 12.35 11.01
CA LEU A 30 0.10 13.69 11.23
C LEU A 30 0.16 14.05 12.72
N GLU A 31 -0.39 13.21 13.59
CA GLU A 31 -0.48 13.49 15.04
C GLU A 31 0.85 13.26 15.75
N ASP A 32 1.74 12.46 15.17
CA ASP A 32 3.03 12.13 15.75
C ASP A 32 4.14 12.99 15.10
N ALA A 33 4.32 14.21 15.60
CA ALA A 33 5.25 15.19 15.05
C ALA A 33 6.73 14.73 15.05
N ASP A 34 7.05 13.74 15.90
CA ASP A 34 8.36 13.11 16.08
C ASP A 34 8.50 11.78 15.32
N ALA A 35 7.44 11.28 14.68
CA ALA A 35 7.53 10.08 13.85
C ALA A 35 8.14 10.42 12.48
N ASP A 36 9.25 9.76 12.15
CA ASP A 36 9.85 9.84 10.81
C ASP A 36 8.91 9.29 9.72
N ILE A 37 7.93 8.47 10.10
CA ILE A 37 6.96 7.81 9.23
C ILE A 37 5.67 8.63 9.17
N ILE A 38 5.25 8.99 7.95
CA ILE A 38 4.09 9.88 7.74
C ILE A 38 2.96 9.20 6.96
N MET A 39 3.26 8.22 6.10
CA MET A 39 2.25 7.62 5.25
C MET A 39 2.41 6.11 5.13
N PHE A 40 1.29 5.41 5.25
CA PHE A 40 1.14 3.98 4.99
C PHE A 40 0.30 3.78 3.74
N ALA A 41 0.78 3.01 2.78
CA ALA A 41 0.02 2.59 1.61
C ALA A 41 -0.13 1.06 1.62
N THR A 42 -1.34 0.57 1.77
CA THR A 42 -1.67 -0.86 1.88
C THR A 42 -2.49 -1.31 0.68
N LEU A 43 -2.11 -2.43 0.07
CA LEU A 43 -2.93 -3.08 -0.96
C LEU A 43 -4.05 -3.89 -0.29
N LEU A 44 -5.29 -3.46 -0.51
CA LEU A 44 -6.49 -4.20 -0.14
C LEU A 44 -6.92 -5.12 -1.28
N THR A 45 -7.29 -6.35 -0.95
CA THR A 45 -7.74 -7.35 -1.92
C THR A 45 -8.98 -8.04 -1.39
N SER A 46 -10.06 -8.01 -2.16
CA SER A 46 -11.32 -8.72 -1.83
C SER A 46 -11.19 -10.25 -1.99
N LYS A 47 -10.16 -10.72 -2.70
CA LYS A 47 -9.90 -12.13 -3.03
C LYS A 47 -9.29 -12.93 -1.87
N PHE A 48 -9.66 -12.60 -0.63
CA PHE A 48 -9.10 -13.24 0.56
C PHE A 48 -9.39 -14.75 0.58
N TYR A 49 -10.62 -15.16 0.32
CA TYR A 49 -11.05 -16.57 0.35
C TYR A 49 -10.54 -17.37 -0.85
N SER A 50 -10.56 -16.82 -2.07
CA SER A 50 -10.01 -17.50 -3.26
C SER A 50 -8.49 -17.67 -3.23
N LYS A 51 -7.78 -16.86 -2.43
CA LYS A 51 -6.35 -17.06 -2.12
C LYS A 51 -6.09 -18.09 -1.01
N GLN A 52 -7.11 -18.63 -0.33
CA GLN A 52 -6.95 -19.64 0.73
C GLN A 52 -6.81 -21.08 0.22
N GLU A 53 -7.40 -21.43 -0.92
CA GLU A 53 -7.63 -22.84 -1.31
C GLU A 53 -6.37 -23.70 -1.53
N ASN A 54 -5.18 -23.11 -1.71
CA ASN A 54 -3.97 -23.88 -2.03
C ASN A 54 -2.84 -23.65 -1.01
N PHE A 55 -2.83 -24.44 0.07
CA PHE A 55 -1.81 -24.40 1.14
C PHE A 55 -0.37 -24.44 0.59
N ILE A 56 -0.09 -25.33 -0.36
CA ILE A 56 1.24 -25.49 -0.97
C ILE A 56 1.69 -24.22 -1.70
N ARG A 57 0.76 -23.58 -2.44
CA ARG A 57 1.04 -22.33 -3.15
C ARG A 57 1.27 -21.18 -2.17
N ARG A 58 0.53 -21.11 -1.06
CA ARG A 58 0.78 -20.11 0.00
C ARG A 58 2.15 -20.28 0.65
N PHE A 59 2.57 -21.51 0.90
CA PHE A 59 3.89 -21.79 1.46
C PHE A 59 5.00 -21.37 0.48
N ALA A 60 4.87 -21.72 -0.80
CA ALA A 60 5.82 -21.32 -1.84
C ALA A 60 5.89 -19.78 -2.00
N ASP A 61 4.76 -19.09 -1.97
CA ASP A 61 4.71 -17.63 -2.09
C ASP A 61 5.30 -16.94 -0.84
N LYS A 62 5.07 -17.48 0.37
CA LYS A 62 5.73 -16.99 1.59
C LYS A 62 7.24 -17.20 1.55
N VAL A 63 7.71 -18.37 1.14
CA VAL A 63 9.15 -18.66 0.99
C VAL A 63 9.79 -17.75 -0.06
N LYS A 64 9.12 -17.51 -1.19
CA LYS A 64 9.59 -16.55 -2.22
C LYS A 64 9.71 -15.13 -1.67
N ARG A 65 8.75 -14.68 -0.85
CA ARG A 65 8.83 -13.36 -0.21
C ARG A 65 9.98 -13.27 0.78
N ILE A 66 10.14 -14.26 1.66
CA ILE A 66 11.27 -14.35 2.61
C ILE A 66 12.60 -14.33 1.84
N TRP A 67 12.69 -15.09 0.75
CA TRP A 67 13.87 -15.11 -0.11
C TRP A 67 14.13 -13.78 -0.81
N GLY A 68 13.07 -13.05 -1.18
CA GLY A 68 13.13 -11.69 -1.71
C GLY A 68 13.70 -10.71 -0.69
N VAL A 69 13.25 -10.78 0.57
CA VAL A 69 13.77 -9.96 1.68
C VAL A 69 15.25 -10.25 1.93
N ILE A 70 15.66 -11.53 1.97
CA ILE A 70 17.08 -11.92 2.15
C ILE A 70 17.96 -11.37 1.00
N ARG A 71 17.42 -11.28 -0.22
CA ARG A 71 18.10 -10.72 -1.39
C ARG A 71 17.96 -9.19 -1.53
N ASN A 72 17.49 -8.50 -0.48
CA ASN A 72 17.32 -7.05 -0.46
C ASN A 72 16.43 -6.52 -1.59
N LYS A 73 15.40 -7.29 -1.98
CA LYS A 73 14.37 -6.86 -2.93
C LYS A 73 13.17 -6.33 -2.13
N ASP A 74 13.16 -5.02 -1.87
CA ASP A 74 12.15 -4.32 -1.04
C ASP A 74 10.71 -4.43 -1.55
N TYR A 75 10.48 -4.90 -2.78
CA TYR A 75 9.17 -4.96 -3.44
C TYR A 75 8.20 -6.05 -2.92
N CYS A 76 8.53 -6.77 -1.85
CA CYS A 76 7.68 -7.87 -1.34
C CYS A 76 6.73 -7.48 -0.19
N TYR A 77 6.77 -6.23 0.27
CA TYR A 77 5.85 -5.76 1.30
C TYR A 77 4.47 -5.48 0.69
N GLY A 78 3.40 -5.97 1.36
CA GLY A 78 2.01 -5.64 1.00
C GLY A 78 1.62 -4.22 1.43
N GLU A 79 2.57 -3.52 2.04
CA GLU A 79 2.44 -2.18 2.60
C GLU A 79 3.71 -1.42 2.27
N VAL A 80 3.57 -0.19 1.81
CA VAL A 80 4.69 0.75 1.63
C VAL A 80 4.59 1.77 2.75
N VAL A 81 5.67 1.94 3.49
CA VAL A 81 5.80 2.93 4.55
C VAL A 81 6.69 4.04 4.02
N LEU A 82 6.19 5.27 3.99
CA LEU A 82 6.97 6.42 3.55
C LEU A 82 7.38 7.26 4.75
N THR A 83 8.66 7.63 4.76
CA THR A 83 9.18 8.64 5.67
C THR A 83 8.71 10.04 5.26
N LYS A 84 8.97 11.04 6.10
CA LYS A 84 8.72 12.45 5.80
C LYS A 84 9.41 12.94 4.52
N GLU A 85 10.63 12.51 4.29
CA GLU A 85 11.40 12.89 3.10
C GLU A 85 10.84 12.21 1.85
N ASP A 86 10.57 10.91 1.93
CA ASP A 86 9.95 10.14 0.84
C ASP A 86 8.57 10.67 0.49
N PHE A 87 7.77 11.02 1.50
CA PHE A 87 6.44 11.59 1.31
C PHE A 87 6.51 12.96 0.61
N ARG A 88 7.50 13.80 0.93
CA ARG A 88 7.75 15.07 0.21
C ARG A 88 8.13 14.82 -1.24
N ALA A 89 9.02 13.86 -1.52
CA ALA A 89 9.40 13.49 -2.86
C ALA A 89 8.20 12.95 -3.67
N PHE A 90 7.39 12.10 -3.05
CA PHE A 90 6.16 11.56 -3.62
C PHE A 90 5.14 12.65 -3.94
N LYS A 91 4.91 13.60 -3.01
CA LYS A 91 4.02 14.74 -3.23
C LYS A 91 4.50 15.61 -4.40
N LYS A 92 5.81 15.87 -4.49
CA LYS A 92 6.41 16.60 -5.61
C LYS A 92 6.19 15.86 -6.95
N TYR A 93 6.34 14.54 -6.95
CA TYR A 93 6.08 13.72 -8.13
C TYR A 93 4.60 13.73 -8.54
N ILE A 94 3.64 13.62 -7.61
CA ILE A 94 2.21 13.64 -7.95
C ILE A 94 1.80 15.02 -8.47
N ASN A 95 2.21 16.09 -7.79
CA ASN A 95 1.81 17.45 -8.12
C ASN A 95 2.37 17.95 -9.46
N GLN A 96 3.30 17.23 -10.10
CA GLN A 96 3.75 17.59 -11.45
C GLN A 96 2.68 17.26 -12.53
N PHE A 97 1.71 16.41 -12.19
CA PHE A 97 0.61 16.01 -13.06
C PHE A 97 -0.70 16.71 -12.69
N ASP A 98 -0.64 17.90 -12.10
CA ASP A 98 -1.83 18.72 -11.83
C ASP A 98 -2.41 19.16 -13.18
N VAL A 99 -3.46 18.47 -13.64
CA VAL A 99 -4.19 18.69 -14.91
C VAL A 99 -5.52 19.36 -14.63
#